data_AF-A0A9Q2Y2H3-F1
#
_entry.id   AF-A0A9Q2Y2H3-F1
#
_cell.length_a   1.000
_cell.length_b   1.000
_cell.length_c   1.000
_cell.angle_alpha   90.00
_cell.angle_beta   90.00
_cell.angle_gamma   90.00
#
_symmetry.space_group_name_H-M   'P 1'
#
loop_
_entity.id
_entity.type
_entity.pdbx_description
1 polymer ?
#
loop_
_entity_poly.entity_id
_entity_poly.type
_entity_poly.pdbx_seq_one_letter_code
_entity_poly.pdbx_strand_id
1 'polypeptide(L)' 'MLRRGRKTLVSLDSGDWCLGRIVGKRRCESGVRVQLLEHDADGKVPTFTVAAANGGNGFAL' A
#
# COMPACT_ATOMS: atom_id res chain seq x y z
N MET A 1 9.53 -12.75 -9.61
CA MET A 1 8.11 -12.99 -9.25
C MET A 1 7.76 -12.18 -8.01
N LEU A 2 7.07 -11.05 -8.17
CA LEU A 2 6.49 -10.33 -7.04
C LEU A 2 5.42 -11.22 -6.39
N ARG A 3 5.59 -11.54 -5.10
CA ARG A 3 4.60 -12.33 -4.35
C ARG A 3 3.23 -11.64 -4.43
N ARG A 4 2.17 -12.42 -4.62
CA ARG A 4 0.77 -11.95 -4.72
C ARG A 4 0.43 -11.12 -3.47
N GLY A 5 0.46 -9.79 -3.60
CA GLY A 5 0.20 -8.86 -2.50
C GLY A 5 -1.22 -8.96 -1.96
N ARG A 6 -1.45 -8.47 -0.74
CA ARG A 6 -2.76 -8.48 -0.09
C ARG A 6 -3.54 -7.23 -0.48
N LYS A 7 -4.83 -7.37 -0.83
CA LYS A 7 -5.74 -6.22 -0.96
C LYS A 7 -6.08 -5.69 0.43
N THR A 8 -5.93 -4.39 0.63
CA THR A 8 -6.14 -3.71 1.91
C THR A 8 -6.68 -2.30 1.63
N LEU A 9 -7.45 -1.75 2.58
CA LEU A 9 -7.82 -0.35 2.54
C LEU A 9 -6.62 0.50 2.96
N VAL A 10 -6.35 1.57 2.24
CA VAL A 10 -5.25 2.50 2.55
C VAL A 10 -5.84 3.86 2.84
N SER A 11 -5.55 4.40 4.02
CA SER A 11 -5.78 5.82 4.29
C SER A 11 -4.58 6.61 3.77
N LEU A 12 -4.82 7.57 2.88
CA LEU A 12 -3.79 8.45 2.36
C LEU A 12 -3.57 9.63 3.31
N ASP A 13 -2.38 10.22 3.29
CA ASP A 13 -2.09 11.41 4.08
C ASP A 13 -2.94 12.63 3.69
N SER A 14 -3.55 12.62 2.49
CA SER A 14 -4.55 13.64 2.10
C SER A 14 -5.85 13.56 2.89
N GLY A 15 -6.09 12.45 3.60
CA GLY A 15 -7.37 12.14 4.24
C GLY A 15 -8.27 11.25 3.39
N ASP A 16 -7.97 11.06 2.10
CA ASP A 16 -8.71 10.18 1.20
C ASP A 16 -8.39 8.71 1.45
N TRP A 17 -9.34 7.82 1.18
CA TRP A 17 -9.14 6.39 1.31
C TRP A 17 -9.25 5.70 -0.05
N CYS A 18 -8.44 4.66 -0.25
CA CYS A 18 -8.52 3.85 -1.46
C CYS A 18 -8.31 2.36 -1.17
N LEU A 19 -8.79 1.50 -2.07
CA LEU A 19 -8.41 0.09 -2.06
C LEU A 19 -7.09 -0.05 -2.81
N GLY A 20 -6.09 -0.63 -2.14
CA GLY A 20 -4.77 -0.87 -2.68
C GLY A 20 -4.34 -2.32 -2.52
N ARG A 21 -3.24 -2.69 -3.19
CA ARG A 21 -2.55 -3.96 -2.97
C ARG A 21 -1.20 -3.69 -2.34
N ILE A 22 -0.92 -4.28 -1.17
CA ILE A 22 0.40 -4.13 -0.53
C ILE A 22 1.27 -5.35 -0.86
N VAL A 23 2.47 -5.09 -1.38
CA VAL A 23 3.50 -6.08 -1.69
C VAL A 23 4.74 -5.88 -0.81
N GLY A 24 5.35 -6.96 -0.34
CA GLY A 24 6.56 -6.90 0.48
C GLY A 24 6.84 -8.18 1.26
N LYS A 25 8.04 -8.27 1.86
CA LYS A 25 8.44 -9.39 2.73
C LYS A 25 7.90 -9.30 4.15
N ARG A 26 7.56 -8.10 4.63
CA ARG A 26 7.03 -7.88 5.99
C ARG A 26 5.53 -8.21 6.05
N ARG A 27 5.06 -8.67 7.22
CA ARG A 27 3.62 -8.79 7.49
C ARG A 27 2.99 -7.41 7.33
N CYS A 28 1.98 -7.32 6.47
CA CYS A 28 1.15 -6.13 6.36
C CYS A 28 0.19 -6.15 7.55
N GLU A 29 0.44 -5.26 8.51
CA GLU A 29 -0.38 -5.06 9.69
C GLU A 29 -1.09 -3.71 9.58
N SER A 30 -2.23 -3.59 10.27
CA SER A 30 -2.95 -2.32 10.35
C SER A 30 -2.07 -1.27 11.03
N GLY A 31 -2.11 -0.03 10.53
CA GLY A 31 -1.28 1.08 11.02
C GLY A 31 0.15 1.11 10.46
N VAL A 32 0.52 0.22 9.54
CA VAL A 32 1.83 0.27 8.89
C VAL A 32 1.85 1.32 7.78
N ARG A 33 2.88 2.17 7.77
CA ARG A 33 3.14 3.14 6.70
C ARG A 33 3.37 2.42 5.36
N VAL A 34 2.71 2.91 4.31
CA VAL A 34 2.84 2.37 2.95
C VAL A 34 3.21 3.45 1.96
N GLN A 35 3.93 3.06 0.92
CA GLN A 35 4.37 3.92 -0.18
C GLN A 35 3.83 3.37 -1.49
N LEU A 36 3.30 4.26 -2.34
CA LEU A 36 2.86 3.89 -3.67
C LEU A 36 4.07 3.43 -4.50
N LEU A 37 4.02 2.22 -5.01
CA LEU A 37 5.07 1.65 -5.85
C LEU A 37 4.74 1.88 -7.32
N GLU A 38 3.55 1.44 -7.74
CA GLU A 38 3.07 1.50 -9.11
C GLU A 38 1.55 1.69 -9.13
N HIS A 39 1.10 2.53 -10.05
CA HIS A 39 -0.30 2.62 -10.45
C HIS A 39 -0.38 2.21 -11.92
N ASP A 40 -0.34 0.91 -12.18
CA ASP A 40 -0.59 0.38 -13.52
C ASP A 40 -2.00 0.78 -13.94
N ALA A 41 -2.14 1.42 -15.10
CA ALA A 41 -3.45 1.84 -15.63
C ALA A 41 -4.37 0.64 -15.93
N ASP A 42 -3.80 -0.54 -16.18
CA ASP A 42 -4.51 -1.82 -16.31
C ASP A 42 -4.74 -2.52 -14.95
N GLY A 43 -4.09 -2.04 -13.89
CA GLY A 43 -4.27 -2.52 -12.54
C GLY A 43 -5.56 -1.96 -11.93
N LYS A 44 -6.51 -2.84 -11.60
CA LYS A 44 -7.78 -2.43 -10.93
C LYS A 44 -7.59 -1.64 -9.62
N VAL A 45 -6.41 -1.69 -9.00
CA VAL A 45 -6.08 -0.99 -7.76
C VAL A 45 -4.60 -0.59 -7.73
N PRO A 46 -4.23 0.55 -7.10
CA PRO A 46 -2.84 0.93 -6.85
C PRO A 46 -2.07 -0.14 -6.08
N THR A 47 -0.79 -0.30 -6.39
CA THR A 47 0.13 -1.18 -5.66
C THR A 47 1.02 -0.37 -4.75
N PHE A 48 1.04 -0.75 -3.48
CA PHE A 48 1.84 -0.15 -2.43
C PHE A 48 2.88 -1.14 -1.91
N THR A 49 3.94 -0.62 -1.29
CA THR A 49 4.87 -1.40 -0.47
C THR A 49 4.94 -0.84 0.94
N VAL A 50 5.46 -1.62 1.88
CA VAL A 50 5.70 -1.15 3.25
C VAL A 50 6.81 -0.10 3.21
N ALA A 51 6.51 1.10 3.69
CA ALA A 51 7.46 2.20 3.71
C ALA A 51 8.40 2.11 4.93
N ALA A 52 9.50 2.86 4.87
CA ALA A 52 10.33 3.11 6.04
C ALA A 52 9.56 3.94 7.09
N ALA A 53 10.00 3.89 8.35
CA ALA A 53 9.27 4.45 9.51
C ALA A 53 8.86 5.93 9.38
N ASN A 54 9.56 6.72 8.56
CA ASN A 54 9.32 8.15 8.36
C ASN A 54 9.00 8.54 6.91
N GLY A 55 8.53 7.59 6.10
CA GLY A 55 8.16 7.84 4.69
C GLY A 55 6.85 7.17 4.30
N GLY A 56 6.38 7.47 3.09
CA GLY A 56 5.19 6.88 2.50
C GLY A 56 4.11 7.90 2.15
N ASN A 57 2.96 7.37 1.72
CA ASN A 57 1.82 8.14 1.22
C ASN A 57 0.56 7.90 2.07
N GLY A 58 0.61 6.96 3.01
CA GLY A 58 -0.55 6.56 3.78
C GLY A 58 -0.28 5.38 4.72
N PHE A 59 -1.36 4.80 5.23
CA PHE A 59 -1.35 3.68 6.17
C PHE A 59 -2.24 2.54 5.69
N ALA A 60 -1.75 1.31 5.90
CA ALA A 60 -2.54 0.10 5.73
C ALA A 60 -3.58 -0.03 6.85
N LEU A 61 -4.83 -0.39 6.50
CA LEU A 61 -5.88 -0.75 7.46
C LEU A 61 -6.17 -2.25 7.47
#